data_AF-A0A7Y8IYA6-F1
#
_entry.id   AF-A0A7Y8IYA6-F1
#
_cell.length_a   1.000
_cell.length_b   1.000
_cell.length_c   1.000
_cell.angle_alpha   90.00
_cell.angle_beta   90.00
_cell.angle_gamma   90.00
#
_symmetry.space_group_name_H-M   'P 1'
#
loop_
_entity.id
_entity.type
_entity.pdbx_description
1 polymer ?
#
loop_
_entity_poly.entity_id
_entity_poly.type
_entity_poly.pdbx_seq_one_letter_code
_entity_poly.pdbx_strand_id
1 'polypeptide(L)'
;MSGWAEDLEGAGKILQDGVEIGEVFYTIRVYLAGPRGEPYPFAKFRQRGYLALYDLLDKPVTLVLEDGRRWDCRLTSLDGTVAAAGAWPSPAADNP
;
A
#
# COMPACT_ATOMS: atom_id res chain seq x y z
N MET A 1 -23.79 -3.59 6.70
CA MET A 1 -22.86 -4.58 6.14
C MET A 1 -21.61 -3.81 5.70
N SER A 2 -20.46 -4.10 6.28
CA SER A 2 -19.17 -3.51 5.91
C SER A 2 -18.76 -4.03 4.54
N GLY A 3 -19.03 -3.24 3.50
CA GLY A 3 -18.70 -3.57 2.12
C GLY A 3 -17.18 -3.62 1.96
N TRP A 4 -16.68 -4.80 1.65
CA TRP A 4 -15.33 -4.95 1.12
C TRP A 4 -15.27 -4.27 -0.24
N ALA A 5 -14.31 -3.37 -0.44
CA ALA A 5 -14.08 -2.71 -1.72
C ALA A 5 -13.19 -3.59 -2.60
N GLU A 6 -12.01 -3.92 -2.09
CA GLU A 6 -10.93 -4.59 -2.82
C GLU A 6 -10.07 -5.43 -1.87
N ASP A 7 -9.59 -6.60 -2.32
CA ASP A 7 -8.50 -7.37 -1.69
C ASP A 7 -7.44 -7.61 -2.79
N LEU A 8 -6.21 -7.20 -2.52
CA LEU A 8 -5.10 -7.20 -3.47
C LEU A 8 -3.90 -7.91 -2.84
N GLU A 9 -3.35 -8.87 -3.55
CA GLU A 9 -2.11 -9.54 -3.18
C GLU A 9 -1.20 -9.60 -4.40
N GLY A 10 0.09 -9.31 -4.22
CA GLY A 10 1.04 -9.28 -5.32
C GLY A 10 2.42 -8.82 -4.90
N ALA A 11 3.28 -8.57 -5.89
CA ALA A 11 4.58 -7.94 -5.68
C ALA A 11 4.51 -6.45 -6.02
N GLY A 12 5.15 -5.59 -5.25
CA GLY A 12 5.20 -4.16 -5.51
C GLY A 12 6.59 -3.60 -5.34
N LYS A 13 6.82 -2.44 -5.93
CA LYS A 13 8.07 -1.69 -5.75
C LYS A 13 7.87 -0.66 -4.65
N ILE A 14 8.89 -0.49 -3.83
CA ILE A 14 8.93 0.55 -2.81
C ILE A 14 9.87 1.65 -3.27
N LEU A 15 9.36 2.88 -3.22
CA LEU A 15 10.12 4.08 -3.49
C LEU A 15 10.25 4.90 -2.20
N GLN A 16 11.41 5.51 -2.01
CA GLN A 16 11.66 6.54 -1.00
C GLN A 16 12.16 7.79 -1.72
N ASP A 17 11.50 8.92 -1.48
CA ASP A 17 11.81 10.21 -2.13
C ASP A 17 11.87 10.11 -3.67
N GLY A 18 11.01 9.27 -4.25
CA GLY A 18 10.91 9.04 -5.69
C GLY A 18 11.94 8.06 -6.28
N VAL A 19 12.87 7.54 -5.46
CA VAL A 19 13.88 6.56 -5.87
C VAL A 19 13.44 5.15 -5.48
N GLU A 20 13.53 4.19 -6.41
CA GLU A 20 13.26 2.78 -6.12
C GLU A 20 14.33 2.21 -5.18
N ILE A 21 13.89 1.71 -4.03
CA ILE A 21 14.78 1.15 -2.99
C ILE A 21 14.64 -0.36 -2.83
N GLY A 22 13.63 -0.96 -3.46
CA GLY A 22 13.49 -2.41 -3.52
C GLY A 22 12.04 -2.86 -3.76
N GLU A 23 11.78 -4.13 -3.46
CA GLU A 23 10.51 -4.78 -3.73
C GLU A 23 9.93 -5.44 -2.47
N VAL A 24 8.60 -5.54 -2.42
CA VAL A 24 7.86 -6.24 -1.36
C VAL A 24 6.79 -7.12 -1.96
N PHE A 25 6.40 -8.18 -1.27
CA PHE A 25 5.08 -8.75 -1.42
C PHE A 25 4.10 -7.97 -0.56
N TYR A 26 2.95 -7.60 -1.09
CA TYR A 26 1.91 -6.90 -0.35
C TYR A 26 0.64 -7.76 -0.24
N THR A 27 -0.08 -7.58 0.86
CA THR A 27 -1.49 -7.95 1.00
C THR A 27 -2.23 -6.70 1.45
N ILE A 28 -3.23 -6.24 0.69
CA ILE A 28 -3.95 -4.99 0.94
C ILE A 28 -5.45 -5.26 0.89
N ARG A 29 -6.14 -4.93 1.97
CA ARG A 29 -7.60 -4.99 2.07
C ARG A 29 -8.18 -3.61 2.23
N VAL A 30 -9.08 -3.23 1.34
CA VAL A 30 -9.72 -1.91 1.33
C VAL A 30 -11.19 -2.04 1.70
N TYR A 31 -11.60 -1.31 2.72
CA TYR A 31 -12.99 -1.27 3.19
C TYR A 31 -13.64 0.05 2.81
N LEU A 32 -14.92 0.04 2.45
CA LEU A 32 -15.72 1.27 2.40
C LEU A 32 -16.29 1.52 3.81
N ALA A 33 -15.76 2.52 4.51
CA ALA A 33 -16.17 2.81 5.89
C ALA A 33 -17.09 4.04 5.97
N GLY A 34 -18.31 3.86 6.48
CA GLY A 34 -19.21 4.94 6.91
C GLY A 34 -20.14 5.53 5.83
N PRO A 35 -20.97 6.54 6.20
CA PRO A 35 -22.03 7.11 5.35
C PRO A 35 -21.51 7.87 4.11
N ARG A 36 -20.21 8.13 4.01
CA ARG A 36 -19.55 8.71 2.82
C ARG A 36 -18.87 7.68 1.93
N GLY A 37 -18.76 6.42 2.38
CA GLY A 37 -18.16 5.34 1.60
C GLY A 37 -16.69 5.55 1.24
N GLU A 38 -15.92 6.27 2.07
CA GLU A 38 -14.51 6.53 1.77
C GLU A 38 -13.67 5.24 1.94
N PRO A 39 -12.71 4.99 1.04
CA PRO A 39 -11.88 3.79 1.09
C PRO A 39 -10.86 3.86 2.22
N TYR A 40 -10.77 2.78 2.99
CA TYR A 40 -9.85 2.63 4.11
C TYR A 40 -8.99 1.36 3.93
N PRO A 41 -7.71 1.50 3.57
CA PRO A 41 -6.81 0.36 3.33
C PRO A 41 -6.15 -0.15 4.62
N PHE A 42 -6.06 -1.47 4.75
CA PHE A 42 -5.19 -2.19 5.68
C PHE A 42 -4.19 -2.99 4.87
N ALA A 43 -2.90 -2.74 5.08
CA ALA A 43 -1.85 -3.34 4.27
C ALA A 43 -0.77 -4.02 5.12
N LYS A 44 -0.21 -5.08 4.58
CA LYS A 44 0.94 -5.78 5.16
C LYS A 44 1.98 -6.06 4.08
N PHE A 45 3.22 -5.66 4.32
CA PHE A 45 4.36 -5.88 3.43
C PHE A 45 5.24 -7.00 3.95
N ARG A 46 5.73 -7.83 3.03
CA ARG A 46 6.77 -8.81 3.27
C ARG A 46 7.94 -8.46 2.37
N GLN A 47 9.14 -8.35 2.94
CA GLN A 47 10.34 -8.05 2.17
C GLN A 47 10.55 -9.09 1.06
N ARG A 48 10.93 -8.62 -0.13
CA ARG A 48 11.40 -9.46 -1.23
C ARG A 48 12.87 -9.13 -1.48
N GLY A 49 13.75 -10.12 -1.32
CA GLY A 49 15.19 -9.91 -1.42
C GLY A 49 15.76 -9.11 -0.25
N TYR A 50 16.74 -8.23 -0.53
CA TYR A 50 17.44 -7.42 0.47
C TYR A 50 16.79 -6.04 0.59
N LEU A 51 15.66 -5.96 1.30
CA LEU A 51 15.04 -4.70 1.69
C LEU A 51 15.05 -4.59 3.21
N ALA A 52 15.80 -3.65 3.76
CA ALA A 52 15.88 -3.43 5.20
C ALA A 52 14.63 -2.73 5.72
N LEU A 53 13.57 -3.48 6.05
CA LEU A 53 12.32 -2.93 6.59
C LEU A 53 12.55 -2.08 7.85
N TYR A 54 13.58 -2.37 8.63
CA TYR A 54 13.98 -1.57 9.79
C TYR A 54 14.29 -0.12 9.42
N ASP A 55 14.95 0.11 8.29
CA ASP A 55 15.31 1.45 7.84
C ASP A 55 14.12 2.24 7.29
N LEU A 56 12.97 1.57 7.07
CA LEU A 56 11.73 2.16 6.56
C LEU A 56 10.69 2.41 7.64
N LEU A 57 10.95 1.99 8.89
CA LEU A 57 10.01 2.14 9.99
C LEU A 57 9.70 3.63 10.23
N ASP A 58 8.41 3.95 10.27
CA ASP A 58 7.86 5.30 10.43
C ASP A 58 8.28 6.31 9.35
N LYS A 59 8.89 5.85 8.25
CA LYS A 59 9.23 6.70 7.11
C LYS A 59 8.12 6.66 6.06
N PRO A 60 7.85 7.79 5.39
CA PRO A 60 6.98 7.79 4.23
C PRO A 60 7.66 7.04 3.08
N VAL A 61 6.89 6.17 2.45
CA VAL A 61 7.29 5.42 1.26
C VAL A 61 6.14 5.41 0.26
N THR A 62 6.46 5.29 -1.02
CA THR A 62 5.46 5.09 -2.06
C THR A 62 5.50 3.63 -2.49
N LEU A 63 4.39 2.91 -2.32
CA LEU A 63 4.19 1.60 -2.91
C LEU A 63 3.69 1.76 -4.34
N VAL A 64 4.36 1.11 -5.29
CA VAL A 64 3.89 0.97 -6.68
C VAL A 64 3.41 -0.46 -6.86
N LEU A 65 2.11 -0.63 -7.11
CA LEU A 65 1.46 -1.91 -7.37
C LEU A 65 1.77 -2.41 -8.79
N GLU A 66 1.52 -3.69 -9.07
CA GLU A 66 1.73 -4.29 -10.41
C GLU A 66 0.86 -3.65 -11.48
N ASP A 67 -0.32 -3.14 -11.11
CA ASP A 67 -1.24 -2.43 -12.00
C ASP A 67 -0.85 -0.95 -12.24
N GLY A 68 0.28 -0.51 -11.68
CA GLY A 68 0.80 0.85 -11.83
C GLY A 68 0.23 1.87 -10.84
N ARG A 69 -0.73 1.51 -9.97
CA ARG A 69 -1.19 2.40 -8.91
C ARG A 69 -0.06 2.73 -7.93
N ARG A 70 -0.05 3.98 -7.48
CA ARG A 70 0.93 4.50 -6.52
C ARG A 70 0.20 4.89 -5.24
N TRP A 71 0.68 4.40 -4.11
CA TRP A 71 0.09 4.68 -2.82
C TRP A 71 1.15 5.14 -1.81
N ASP A 72 0.98 6.35 -1.30
CA ASP A 72 1.82 6.89 -0.24
C ASP A 72 1.40 6.30 1.11
N CYS A 73 2.32 5.60 1.74
CA CYS A 73 2.09 4.85 2.95
C CYS A 73 3.32 4.87 3.86
N ARG A 74 3.19 4.30 5.05
CA ARG A 74 4.27 4.22 6.03
C ARG A 74 4.27 2.87 6.72
N LEU A 75 5.45 2.29 6.87
CA LEU A 75 5.62 1.08 7.66
C LEU A 75 5.49 1.45 9.14
N THR A 76 4.55 0.81 9.84
CA THR A 76 4.28 1.09 11.26
C THR A 76 4.82 0.01 12.20
N SER A 77 5.23 -1.13 11.67
CA SER A 77 5.75 -2.27 12.43
C SER A 77 6.69 -3.12 11.59
N LEU A 78 7.67 -3.74 12.23
CA LEU A 78 8.62 -4.67 11.61
C LEU A 78 7.96 -5.97 11.13
N ASP A 79 6.76 -6.27 11.60
CA ASP A 79 5.99 -7.40 11.08
C ASP A 79 5.45 -7.15 9.66
N GLY A 80 5.60 -5.93 9.14
CA GLY A 80 5.14 -5.54 7.81
C GLY A 80 3.89 -4.67 7.80
N THR A 81 3.28 -4.36 8.96
CA THR A 81 2.04 -3.59 9.01
C THR A 81 2.25 -2.16 8.51
N VAL A 82 1.38 -1.72 7.61
CA VAL A 82 1.47 -0.41 6.95
C VAL A 82 0.20 0.39 7.19
N ALA A 83 0.38 1.69 7.40
CA ALA A 83 -0.72 2.64 7.49
C ALA A 83 -0.69 3.60 6.29
N ALA A 84 -1.87 4.12 5.94
CA ALA A 84 -1.99 5.20 4.98
C ALA A 84 -1.21 6.44 5.44
N ALA A 85 -0.42 7.01 4.51
CA ALA A 85 0.14 8.35 4.62
C ALA A 85 -0.53 9.31 3.63
N GLY A 86 -1.11 8.78 2.55
CA GLY A 86 -2.00 9.47 1.61
C GLY A 86 -3.26 8.67 1.30
N ALA A 87 -4.11 9.23 0.44
CA ALA A 87 -5.36 8.59 0.00
C ALA A 87 -5.09 7.28 -0.76
N TRP A 88 -5.99 6.31 -0.61
CA TRP A 88 -5.94 5.10 -1.42
C TRP A 88 -6.16 5.46 -2.91
N PRO A 89 -5.25 5.08 -3.83
CA PRO A 89 -5.41 5.37 -5.24
C PRO A 89 -6.68 4.69 -5.76
N SER A 90 -7.56 5.47 -6.39
CA SER A 90 -8.71 4.88 -7.09
C SER A 90 -8.19 3.92 -8.17
N PRO A 91 -8.84 2.76 -8.38
CA PRO A 91 -8.61 2.01 -9.61
C PRO A 91 -8.78 2.99 -10.76
N ALA A 92 -7.80 3.04 -11.67
CA ALA A 92 -7.87 3.93 -12.82
C ALA A 92 -9.24 3.69 -13.45
N ALA A 93 -10.08 4.73 -13.48
CA ALA A 93 -11.34 4.64 -14.21
C ALA A 93 -10.91 4.31 -15.64
N ASP A 94 -11.24 3.12 -16.12
CA ASP A 94 -11.13 2.80 -17.54
C ASP A 94 -11.75 3.97 -18.29
N ASN A 95 -10.91 4.72 -19.01
CA ASN A 95 -11.38 5.76 -19.90
C ASN A 95 -12.32 5.07 -20.89
N PRO A 96 -13.55 5.58 -21.07
CA PRO A 96 -14.57 4.95 -21.90
C PRO A 96 -14.15 4.79 -23.37
#